data_AF-A0AAV6GCC4-F1
#
_entry.id   AF-A0AAV6GCC4-F1
#
_cell.length_a   1.000
_cell.length_b   1.000
_cell.length_c   1.000
_cell.angle_alpha   90.00
_cell.angle_beta   90.00
_cell.angle_gamma   90.00
#
_symmetry.space_group_name_H-M   'P 1'
#
loop_
_entity.id
_entity.type
_entity.pdbx_description
1 polymer ?
#
loop_
_entity_poly.entity_id
_entity_poly.type
_entity_poly.pdbx_seq_one_letter_code
_entity_poly.pdbx_strand_id
1 'polypeptide(L)'
;MGNWGRMADLYSFLIHTSILSTLFMVTLAVDRAMLCEEDSLLVEMSRDVEIPSECVLSCTAQTYGRMLLRQDIQTVRFKCSYTGDKGEYCWPTRISCSAGESLLQAYVILPVHKSTISGESPGLQTTSVTHKNLLRPHRGQVPLSDECGLFYNVMDYFGGTKWEPFFCVKVVPHHHILGESMRCPPFLVTVWQKQNHSPVNHGEG
;
A
#
# COMPACT_ATOMS: atom_id res chain seq x y z
N MET A 1 17.50 -57.93 31.29
CA MET A 1 16.36 -57.18 30.73
C MET A 1 16.47 -55.73 31.21
N GLY A 2 16.58 -54.76 30.31
CA GLY A 2 16.70 -53.36 30.73
C GLY A 2 17.04 -52.35 29.64
N ASN A 3 16.08 -52.12 28.74
CA ASN A 3 15.71 -50.78 28.27
C ASN A 3 16.69 -49.93 27.42
N TRP A 4 17.41 -50.51 26.46
CA TRP A 4 18.12 -49.74 25.43
C TRP A 4 17.26 -49.36 24.20
N GLY A 5 16.11 -50.02 23.99
CA GLY A 5 15.24 -49.76 22.84
C GLY A 5 14.49 -48.42 22.87
N ARG A 6 14.24 -47.84 24.06
CA ARG A 6 13.41 -46.62 24.19
C ARG A 6 14.11 -45.32 23.81
N MET A 7 15.45 -45.28 23.78
CA MET A 7 16.17 -44.05 23.40
C MET A 7 16.28 -43.86 21.88
N ALA A 8 16.34 -44.95 21.10
CA ALA A 8 16.43 -44.85 19.64
C ALA A 8 15.13 -44.31 19.02
N ASP A 9 13.97 -44.67 19.59
CA ASP A 9 12.67 -44.21 19.09
C ASP A 9 12.45 -42.71 19.34
N LEU A 10 12.97 -42.15 20.45
CA LEU A 10 12.85 -40.72 20.76
C LEU A 10 13.64 -39.84 19.80
N TYR A 11 14.82 -40.29 19.35
CA TYR A 11 15.64 -39.56 18.39
C TYR A 11 15.00 -39.54 16.98
N SER A 12 14.39 -40.64 16.56
CA SER A 12 13.69 -40.73 15.26
C SER A 12 12.46 -39.80 15.20
N PHE A 13 11.70 -39.70 16.30
CA PHE A 13 10.56 -38.78 16.41
C PHE A 13 10.98 -37.29 16.39
N LEU A 14 12.11 -36.94 17.01
CA LEU A 14 12.63 -35.56 17.04
C LEU A 14 13.12 -35.10 15.66
N ILE A 15 13.69 -35.99 14.85
CA ILE A 15 14.17 -35.65 13.50
C ILE A 15 12.97 -35.46 12.54
N HIS A 16 11.93 -36.31 12.61
CA HIS A 16 10.76 -36.17 11.75
C HIS A 16 9.92 -34.93 12.06
N THR A 17 9.79 -34.54 13.33
CA THR A 17 9.08 -33.32 13.73
C THR A 17 9.83 -32.04 13.29
N SER A 18 11.17 -32.07 13.35
CA SER A 18 12.01 -30.95 12.87
C SER A 18 11.88 -30.73 11.35
N ILE A 19 11.91 -31.81 10.55
CA ILE A 19 11.79 -31.74 9.09
C ILE A 19 10.40 -31.26 8.66
N LEU A 20 9.33 -31.72 9.33
CA LEU A 20 7.97 -31.23 9.07
C LEU A 20 7.82 -29.74 9.43
N SER A 21 8.44 -29.29 10.53
CA SER A 21 8.42 -27.88 10.93
C SER A 21 9.12 -26.99 9.91
N THR A 22 10.24 -27.43 9.34
CA THR A 22 10.93 -26.68 8.28
C THR A 22 10.13 -26.65 6.99
N LEU A 23 9.49 -27.76 6.59
CA LEU A 23 8.62 -27.80 5.42
C LEU A 23 7.38 -26.91 5.57
N PHE A 24 6.80 -26.82 6.78
CA PHE A 24 5.67 -25.95 7.07
C PHE A 24 6.05 -24.46 7.11
N MET A 25 7.27 -24.13 7.53
CA MET A 25 7.79 -22.75 7.46
C MET A 25 8.12 -22.33 6.01
N VAL A 26 8.51 -23.27 5.14
CA VAL A 26 8.77 -22.99 3.72
C VAL A 26 7.46 -22.81 2.92
N THR A 27 6.35 -23.46 3.30
CA THR A 27 5.06 -23.26 2.62
C THR A 27 4.29 -22.02 3.07
N LEU A 28 4.70 -21.37 4.18
CA LEU A 28 4.13 -20.09 4.62
C LEU A 28 4.85 -18.87 4.04
N ALA A 29 5.91 -19.06 3.24
CA ALA A 29 6.32 -18.08 2.24
C ALA A 29 5.33 -18.15 1.06
N VAL A 30 4.03 -17.99 1.36
CA VAL A 30 3.05 -17.58 0.35
C VAL A 30 3.54 -16.21 -0.08
N ASP A 31 4.21 -16.19 -1.22
CA ASP A 31 4.41 -15.00 -2.00
C ASP A 31 3.07 -14.29 -1.99
N ARG A 32 2.98 -13.17 -1.28
CA ARG A 32 1.91 -12.21 -1.48
C ARG A 32 2.20 -11.63 -2.85
N ALA A 33 1.93 -12.43 -3.89
CA ALA A 33 1.89 -12.04 -5.28
C ALA A 33 0.81 -10.98 -5.34
N MET A 34 1.25 -9.76 -5.08
CA MET A 34 0.42 -8.60 -5.11
C MET A 34 -0.04 -8.44 -6.55
N LEU A 35 -1.34 -8.18 -6.75
CA LEU A 35 -1.95 -8.01 -8.07
C LEU A 35 -1.48 -6.69 -8.67
N CYS A 36 -0.20 -6.62 -8.99
CA CYS A 36 0.35 -5.62 -9.88
C CYS A 36 0.19 -6.11 -11.32
N GLU A 37 -0.23 -5.21 -12.19
CA GLU A 37 -0.10 -5.39 -13.64
C GLU A 37 1.26 -4.82 -14.05
N GLU A 38 2.15 -5.68 -14.56
CA GLU A 38 3.45 -5.22 -15.07
C GLU A 38 3.21 -4.34 -16.29
N ASP A 39 3.64 -3.08 -16.22
CA ASP A 39 3.55 -2.19 -17.36
C ASP A 39 4.50 -2.69 -18.46
N SER A 40 3.97 -3.44 -19.43
CA SER A 40 4.71 -3.75 -20.65
C SER A 40 5.08 -2.44 -21.33
N LEU A 41 6.39 -2.18 -21.43
CA LEU A 41 6.94 -1.00 -22.07
C LEU A 41 6.33 -0.87 -23.48
N LEU A 42 5.68 0.27 -23.74
CA LEU A 42 4.97 0.67 -24.96
C LEU A 42 3.44 0.48 -24.99
N VAL A 43 2.73 0.81 -23.91
CA VAL A 43 1.34 1.29 -24.06
C VAL A 43 1.40 2.77 -24.42
N GLU A 44 1.01 3.08 -25.66
CA GLU A 44 0.75 4.43 -26.16
C GLU A 44 0.02 5.23 -25.08
N MET A 45 0.64 6.32 -24.60
CA MET A 45 0.02 7.21 -23.62
C MET A 45 -1.37 7.60 -24.15
N SER A 46 -2.41 7.06 -23.52
CA SER A 46 -3.79 7.48 -23.74
C SER A 46 -3.83 9.01 -23.75
N ARG A 47 -4.40 9.59 -24.81
CA ARG A 47 -4.42 11.04 -25.06
C ARG A 47 -5.17 11.84 -23.98
N ASP A 48 -5.85 11.17 -23.06
CA ASP A 48 -6.47 11.78 -21.89
C ASP A 48 -5.54 11.70 -20.69
N VAL A 49 -4.48 12.51 -20.71
CA VAL A 49 -3.67 12.77 -19.50
C VAL A 49 -4.52 13.64 -18.58
N GLU A 50 -5.18 13.03 -17.60
CA GLU A 50 -5.84 13.78 -16.53
C GLU A 50 -4.84 14.73 -15.89
N ILE A 51 -5.11 16.03 -16.01
CA ILE A 51 -4.28 17.07 -15.41
C ILE A 51 -4.35 16.89 -13.88
N PRO A 52 -3.22 16.61 -13.20
CA PRO A 52 -3.24 16.42 -11.76
C PRO A 52 -3.74 17.67 -11.03
N SER A 53 -4.47 17.48 -9.93
CA SER A 53 -4.92 18.61 -9.12
C SER A 53 -3.75 19.39 -8.51
N GLU A 54 -3.98 20.65 -8.15
CA GLU A 54 -2.98 21.50 -7.47
C GLU A 54 -2.43 20.83 -6.20
N CYS A 55 -3.28 20.15 -5.42
CA CYS A 55 -2.85 19.42 -4.23
C CYS A 55 -1.91 18.25 -4.56
N VAL A 56 -2.18 17.52 -5.65
CA VAL A 56 -1.31 16.43 -6.11
C VAL A 56 0.02 16.99 -6.57
N LEU A 57 0.03 18.06 -7.38
CA LEU A 57 1.28 18.68 -7.86
C LEU A 57 2.12 19.22 -6.71
N SER A 58 1.50 19.96 -5.78
CA SER A 58 2.19 20.52 -4.62
C SER A 58 2.75 19.43 -3.70
N CYS A 59 1.95 18.40 -3.40
CA CYS A 59 2.41 17.28 -2.59
C CYS A 59 3.52 16.48 -3.27
N THR A 60 3.46 16.32 -4.60
CA THR A 60 4.49 15.68 -5.40
C THR A 60 5.81 16.44 -5.30
N ALA A 61 5.80 17.75 -5.57
CA ALA A 61 7.00 18.59 -5.51
C ALA A 61 7.67 18.56 -4.12
N GLN A 62 6.87 18.66 -3.06
CA GLN A 62 7.38 18.63 -1.69
C GLN A 62 7.92 17.25 -1.29
N THR A 63 7.23 16.18 -1.70
CA THR A 63 7.65 14.80 -1.40
C THR A 63 8.98 14.51 -2.08
N TYR A 64 9.09 14.75 -3.39
CA TYR A 64 10.35 14.54 -4.10
C TYR A 64 11.46 15.45 -3.61
N GLY A 65 11.16 16.70 -3.24
CA GLY A 65 12.13 17.58 -2.58
C GLY A 65 12.70 16.96 -1.30
N ARG A 66 11.84 16.39 -0.42
CA ARG A 66 12.28 15.69 0.80
C ARG A 66 13.08 14.43 0.49
N MET A 67 12.66 13.64 -0.50
CA MET A 67 13.34 12.40 -0.88
C MET A 67 14.75 12.67 -1.41
N LEU A 68 14.92 13.70 -2.25
CA LEU A 68 16.23 14.13 -2.75
C LEU A 68 17.18 14.51 -1.61
N LEU A 69 16.69 15.25 -0.60
CA LEU A 69 17.48 15.63 0.57
C LEU A 69 17.91 14.44 1.43
N ARG A 70 17.10 13.38 1.45
CA ARG A 70 17.35 12.16 2.25
C ARG A 70 18.05 11.04 1.47
N GLN A 71 18.33 11.25 0.18
CA GLN A 71 18.81 10.21 -0.73
C GLN A 71 17.91 8.97 -0.72
N ASP A 72 16.59 9.19 -0.62
CA ASP A 72 15.62 8.10 -0.63
C ASP A 72 15.49 7.53 -2.04
N ILE A 73 15.71 6.22 -2.16
CA ILE A 73 15.71 5.47 -3.42
C ILE A 73 14.34 4.85 -3.75
N GLN A 74 13.34 5.06 -2.90
CA GLN A 74 11.99 4.59 -3.14
C GLN A 74 11.36 5.33 -4.33
N THR A 75 10.39 4.70 -4.99
CA THR A 75 9.56 5.36 -6.01
C THR A 75 8.22 5.70 -5.37
N VAL A 76 7.83 6.97 -5.39
CA VAL A 76 6.50 7.42 -4.92
C VAL A 76 5.64 7.78 -6.12
N ARG A 77 4.42 7.24 -6.21
CA ARG A 77 3.47 7.55 -7.30
C ARG A 77 2.17 8.12 -6.74
N PHE A 78 1.67 9.15 -7.40
CA PHE A 78 0.46 9.87 -7.04
C PHE A 78 -0.64 9.61 -8.07
N LYS A 79 -1.86 9.35 -7.62
CA LYS A 79 -3.03 9.11 -8.48
C LYS A 79 -4.22 9.91 -7.99
N CYS A 80 -4.79 10.73 -8.88
CA CYS A 80 -6.07 11.39 -8.64
C CYS A 80 -7.17 10.34 -8.41
N SER A 81 -8.17 10.68 -7.59
CA SER A 81 -9.41 9.91 -7.53
C SER A 81 -10.28 10.22 -8.73
N TYR A 82 -10.99 9.24 -9.24
CA TYR A 82 -12.19 9.51 -10.03
C TYR A 82 -13.43 9.53 -9.11
N THR A 83 -14.46 10.27 -9.51
CA THR A 83 -15.71 10.35 -8.77
C THR A 83 -16.54 9.08 -8.97
N GLY A 84 -16.81 8.37 -7.89
CA GLY A 84 -17.72 7.22 -7.87
C GLY A 84 -19.15 7.62 -7.48
N ASP A 85 -19.99 6.62 -7.18
CA ASP A 85 -21.39 6.83 -6.84
C ASP A 85 -21.56 7.59 -5.51
N LYS A 86 -22.50 8.54 -5.46
CA LYS A 86 -22.93 9.22 -4.22
C LYS A 86 -21.76 9.89 -3.45
N GLY A 87 -20.86 10.56 -4.15
CA GLY A 87 -19.75 11.33 -3.56
C GLY A 87 -18.56 10.47 -3.12
N GLU A 88 -18.34 9.34 -3.81
CA GLU A 88 -17.18 8.47 -3.58
C GLU A 88 -15.95 8.95 -4.34
N TYR A 89 -14.79 8.68 -3.75
CA TYR A 89 -13.49 8.85 -4.37
C TYR A 89 -12.87 7.48 -4.53
N CYS A 90 -12.55 7.09 -5.76
CA CYS A 90 -12.20 5.72 -6.08
C CYS A 90 -10.89 5.60 -6.86
N TRP A 91 -10.27 4.44 -6.74
CA TRP A 91 -9.07 4.03 -7.46
C TRP A 91 -9.15 2.55 -7.84
N PRO A 92 -8.54 2.11 -8.96
CA PRO A 92 -8.40 0.69 -9.25
C PRO A 92 -7.54 0.01 -8.19
N THR A 93 -7.95 -1.18 -7.73
CA THR A 93 -7.15 -2.01 -6.80
C THR A 93 -5.96 -2.65 -7.49
N ARG A 94 -6.06 -2.87 -8.81
CA ARG A 94 -4.94 -3.24 -9.66
C ARG A 94 -4.09 -2.00 -9.94
N ILE A 95 -2.88 -2.02 -9.43
CA ILE A 95 -1.94 -0.91 -9.57
C ILE A 95 -0.77 -1.34 -10.44
N SER A 96 -0.47 -0.53 -11.46
CA SER A 96 0.70 -0.74 -12.31
C SER A 96 2.01 -0.70 -11.52
N CYS A 97 2.92 -1.61 -11.85
CA CYS A 97 4.30 -1.64 -11.37
C CYS A 97 5.29 -1.91 -12.48
N SER A 98 6.53 -1.51 -12.25
CA SER A 98 7.63 -1.87 -13.14
C SER A 98 8.22 -3.22 -12.73
N ALA A 99 8.83 -3.90 -13.70
CA ALA A 99 9.52 -5.17 -13.46
C ALA A 99 10.48 -5.09 -12.26
N GLY A 100 10.29 -6.02 -11.31
CA GLY A 100 11.10 -6.09 -10.10
C GLY A 100 10.80 -5.01 -9.05
N GLU A 101 9.70 -4.27 -9.14
CA GLU A 101 9.23 -3.42 -8.04
C GLU A 101 8.23 -4.17 -7.15
N SER A 102 8.29 -3.88 -5.84
CA SER A 102 7.26 -4.27 -4.89
C SER A 102 6.65 -3.06 -4.20
N LEU A 103 5.33 -3.07 -4.04
CA LEU A 103 4.65 -2.04 -3.25
C LEU A 103 4.99 -2.24 -1.77
N LEU A 104 5.49 -1.17 -1.15
CA LEU A 104 5.75 -1.12 0.29
C LEU A 104 4.55 -0.56 1.06
N GLN A 105 3.96 0.51 0.55
CA GLN A 105 2.92 1.25 1.26
C GLN A 105 1.91 1.87 0.29
N ALA A 106 0.66 1.94 0.70
CA ALA A 106 -0.39 2.72 0.02
C ALA A 106 -1.13 3.59 1.03
N TYR A 107 -1.32 4.86 0.67
CA TYR A 107 -2.01 5.86 1.48
C TYR A 107 -3.05 6.59 0.66
N VAL A 108 -4.24 6.80 1.20
CA VAL A 108 -5.10 7.89 0.74
C VAL A 108 -4.69 9.14 1.51
N ILE A 109 -4.49 10.24 0.79
CA ILE A 109 -4.24 11.56 1.37
C ILE A 109 -5.53 12.36 1.28
N LEU A 110 -5.94 12.89 2.43
CA LEU A 110 -6.98 13.89 2.54
C LEU A 110 -6.32 15.27 2.70
N PRO A 111 -6.30 16.11 1.64
CA PRO A 111 -5.65 17.41 1.67
C PRO A 111 -6.48 18.43 2.47
N VAL A 112 -6.28 18.41 3.78
CA VAL A 112 -6.81 19.39 4.74
C VAL A 112 -5.66 20.17 5.36
N HIS A 113 -5.93 21.43 5.71
CA HIS A 113 -4.92 22.26 6.35
C HIS A 113 -4.81 21.90 7.84
N LYS A 114 -3.59 21.73 8.36
CA LYS A 114 -3.36 21.33 9.77
C LYS A 114 -3.99 22.31 10.76
N SER A 115 -3.99 23.61 10.45
CA SER A 115 -4.60 24.63 11.31
C SER A 115 -6.12 24.56 11.36
N THR A 116 -6.76 23.89 10.39
CA THR A 116 -8.20 23.61 10.38
C THR A 116 -8.55 22.43 11.30
N ILE A 117 -7.57 21.65 11.75
CA ILE A 117 -7.76 20.53 12.68
C ILE A 117 -7.73 21.04 14.13
N SER A 118 -8.71 21.88 14.46
CA SER A 118 -9.02 22.23 15.85
C SER A 118 -10.09 21.27 16.38
N GLY A 119 -9.72 20.01 16.65
CA GLY A 119 -10.66 18.98 17.11
C GLY A 119 -10.30 17.57 16.61
N GLU A 120 -11.28 16.68 16.54
CA GLU A 120 -11.08 15.35 15.94
C GLU A 120 -10.91 15.46 14.42
N SER A 121 -9.91 14.77 13.90
CA SER A 121 -9.59 14.78 12.46
C SER A 121 -10.71 14.13 11.65
N PRO A 122 -11.02 14.63 10.43
CA PRO A 122 -11.96 13.96 9.53
C PRO A 122 -11.62 12.49 9.34
N GLY A 123 -12.65 11.66 9.17
CA GLY A 123 -12.49 10.24 8.87
C GLY A 123 -12.62 9.98 7.37
N LEU A 124 -12.02 8.89 6.90
CA LEU A 124 -12.41 8.27 5.63
C LEU A 124 -13.14 6.98 5.95
N GLN A 125 -14.24 6.70 5.25
CA GLN A 125 -14.94 5.42 5.34
C GLN A 125 -14.85 4.69 4.01
N THR A 126 -14.46 3.42 4.03
CA THR A 126 -14.49 2.57 2.84
C THR A 126 -15.92 2.27 2.44
N THR A 127 -16.21 2.29 1.14
CA THR A 127 -17.55 2.05 0.60
C THR A 127 -17.73 0.67 -0.01
N SER A 128 -16.74 -0.21 0.17
CA SER A 128 -16.81 -1.64 -0.16
C SER A 128 -18.14 -2.26 0.28
N VAL A 129 -18.72 -3.06 -0.62
CA VAL A 129 -20.00 -3.75 -0.39
C VAL A 129 -19.88 -4.73 0.76
N THR A 130 -18.68 -5.30 0.96
CA THR A 130 -18.43 -6.30 1.99
C THR A 130 -17.98 -5.71 3.31
N HIS A 131 -17.28 -4.55 3.31
CA HIS A 131 -16.72 -3.98 4.53
C HIS A 131 -16.74 -2.44 4.53
N LYS A 132 -17.62 -1.85 5.34
CA LYS A 132 -17.61 -0.41 5.64
C LYS A 132 -16.76 -0.13 6.87
N ASN A 133 -15.48 0.16 6.65
CA ASN A 133 -14.53 0.41 7.71
C ASN A 133 -14.21 1.90 7.79
N LEU A 134 -14.21 2.44 9.02
CA LEU A 134 -13.68 3.77 9.27
C LEU A 134 -12.15 3.68 9.32
N LEU A 135 -11.49 4.34 8.37
CA LEU A 135 -10.04 4.48 8.33
C LEU A 135 -9.62 5.57 9.31
N ARG A 136 -8.57 5.26 10.08
CA ARG A 136 -7.95 6.21 11.01
C ARG A 136 -6.73 6.87 10.37
N PRO A 137 -6.48 8.15 10.66
CA PRO A 137 -5.25 8.80 10.24
C PRO A 137 -4.03 8.03 10.75
N HIS A 138 -3.09 7.79 9.85
CA HIS A 138 -1.80 7.20 10.14
C HIS A 138 -0.93 8.21 10.92
N ARG A 139 -0.32 7.76 12.02
CA ARG A 139 0.51 8.59 12.92
C ARG A 139 2.01 8.23 12.85
N GLY A 140 2.39 7.29 12.00
CA GLY A 140 3.78 6.89 11.81
C GLY A 140 4.55 7.81 10.87
N GLN A 141 5.86 7.60 10.78
CA GLN A 141 6.68 8.26 9.78
C GLN A 141 6.31 7.75 8.38
N VAL A 142 6.07 8.70 7.48
CA VAL A 142 5.85 8.44 6.07
C VAL A 142 6.94 9.13 5.25
N PRO A 143 7.31 8.61 4.07
CA PRO A 143 8.25 9.28 3.16
C PRO A 143 7.66 10.55 2.50
N LEU A 144 6.48 10.99 2.93
CA LEU A 144 5.68 12.05 2.34
C LEU A 144 5.82 13.37 3.11
N SER A 145 5.49 14.50 2.47
CA SER A 145 5.45 15.78 3.15
C SER A 145 4.24 15.87 4.08
N ASP A 146 4.44 16.20 5.37
CA ASP A 146 3.34 16.36 6.32
C ASP A 146 2.38 17.48 5.92
N GLU A 147 2.79 18.38 5.04
CA GLU A 147 1.95 19.46 4.50
C GLU A 147 0.96 18.98 3.43
N CYS A 148 1.06 17.72 3.00
CA CYS A 148 0.11 17.12 2.06
C CYS A 148 -1.28 16.89 2.66
N GLY A 149 -1.39 16.80 3.99
CA GLY A 149 -2.66 16.60 4.70
C GLY A 149 -2.63 15.37 5.62
N LEU A 150 -3.79 14.72 5.76
CA LEU A 150 -3.94 13.52 6.58
C LEU A 150 -3.74 12.26 5.75
N PHE A 151 -2.95 11.32 6.26
CA PHE A 151 -2.64 10.06 5.61
C PHE A 151 -3.50 8.93 6.17
N TYR A 152 -4.03 8.06 5.33
CA TYR A 152 -4.80 6.88 5.75
C TYR A 152 -4.17 5.66 5.09
N ASN A 153 -3.60 4.76 5.88
CA ASN A 153 -2.99 3.54 5.34
C ASN A 153 -4.09 2.63 4.76
N VAL A 154 -3.93 2.28 3.49
CA VAL A 154 -4.88 1.46 2.73
C VAL A 154 -4.20 0.24 2.10
N MET A 155 -2.99 -0.12 2.54
CA MET A 155 -2.21 -1.24 2.00
C MET A 155 -3.02 -2.55 1.93
N ASP A 156 -3.81 -2.83 2.95
CA ASP A 156 -4.64 -4.04 3.04
C ASP A 156 -5.72 -4.14 1.94
N TYR A 157 -5.99 -3.07 1.19
CA TYR A 157 -6.96 -3.06 0.09
C TYR A 157 -6.33 -3.31 -1.29
N PHE A 158 -5.00 -3.29 -1.37
CA PHE A 158 -4.25 -3.57 -2.60
C PHE A 158 -3.56 -4.95 -2.55
N GLY A 159 -3.75 -5.72 -1.48
CA GLY A 159 -3.27 -7.10 -1.35
C GLY A 159 -4.16 -8.11 -2.10
N GLY A 160 -3.54 -9.16 -2.65
CA GLY A 160 -4.16 -10.12 -3.59
C GLY A 160 -5.35 -10.95 -3.08
N THR A 161 -5.84 -10.73 -1.86
CA THR A 161 -6.99 -11.46 -1.29
C THR A 161 -8.33 -10.74 -1.45
N LYS A 162 -8.35 -9.45 -1.80
CA LYS A 162 -9.59 -8.68 -1.99
C LYS A 162 -9.90 -8.50 -3.47
N TRP A 163 -11.05 -9.03 -3.89
CA TRP A 163 -11.46 -9.16 -5.29
C TRP A 163 -12.25 -7.94 -5.84
N GLU A 164 -12.36 -6.86 -5.07
CA GLU A 164 -13.06 -5.67 -5.57
C GLU A 164 -12.17 -4.96 -6.61
N PRO A 165 -12.68 -4.66 -7.82
CA PRO A 165 -11.88 -4.02 -8.87
C PRO A 165 -11.50 -2.58 -8.53
N PHE A 166 -12.25 -1.96 -7.62
CA PHE A 166 -12.06 -0.58 -7.19
C PHE A 166 -12.08 -0.48 -5.67
N PHE A 167 -11.18 0.34 -5.15
CA PHE A 167 -11.15 0.77 -3.77
C PHE A 167 -11.73 2.19 -3.70
N CYS A 168 -12.82 2.34 -2.96
CA CYS A 168 -13.57 3.59 -2.86
C CYS A 168 -13.71 4.04 -1.40
N VAL A 169 -13.67 5.36 -1.21
CA VAL A 169 -13.85 6.00 0.09
C VAL A 169 -14.84 7.15 0.03
N LYS A 170 -15.49 7.41 1.16
CA LYS A 170 -16.21 8.65 1.45
C LYS A 170 -15.50 9.41 2.54
N VAL A 171 -15.49 10.73 2.40
CA VAL A 171 -15.10 11.62 3.50
C VAL A 171 -16.24 11.62 4.50
N VAL A 172 -15.95 11.21 5.74
CA VAL A 172 -16.91 11.26 6.85
C VAL A 172 -16.61 12.53 7.64
N PRO A 173 -17.47 13.55 7.52
CA PRO A 173 -17.29 14.78 8.28
C PRO A 173 -17.50 14.50 9.77
N HIS A 174 -16.54 14.88 10.62
CA HIS A 174 -16.74 14.81 12.07
C HIS A 174 -17.61 15.98 12.58
N HIS A 175 -17.55 17.12 11.89
CA HIS A 175 -18.44 18.26 12.07
C HIS A 175 -19.01 18.70 10.72
N HIS A 176 -20.23 19.25 10.71
CA HIS A 176 -20.98 19.66 9.50
C HIS A 176 -20.27 20.66 8.56
N ILE A 177 -19.05 21.10 8.88
CA ILE A 177 -18.29 22.17 8.20
C ILE A 177 -17.18 21.62 7.27
N LEU A 178 -17.07 20.29 7.12
CA LEU A 178 -15.94 19.72 6.36
C LEU A 178 -16.04 19.90 4.84
N GLY A 179 -17.25 20.10 4.31
CA GLY A 179 -17.49 20.35 2.88
C GLY A 179 -16.79 21.59 2.33
N GLU A 180 -16.55 22.61 3.17
CA GLU A 180 -15.86 23.85 2.77
C GLU A 180 -14.36 23.83 3.07
N SER A 181 -13.86 22.82 3.80
CA SER A 181 -12.49 22.77 4.31
C SER A 181 -11.49 22.02 3.43
N MET A 182 -11.97 21.25 2.45
CA MET A 182 -11.12 20.47 1.54
C MET A 182 -10.77 21.31 0.32
N ARG A 183 -9.46 21.48 0.05
CA ARG A 183 -9.00 22.22 -1.14
C ARG A 183 -9.13 21.40 -2.42
N CYS A 184 -8.97 20.09 -2.31
CA CYS A 184 -9.02 19.16 -3.43
C CYS A 184 -9.68 17.84 -3.01
N PRO A 185 -10.13 17.01 -3.98
CA PRO A 185 -10.46 15.62 -3.73
C PRO A 185 -9.31 14.86 -3.05
N PRO A 186 -9.60 13.82 -2.25
CA PRO A 186 -8.59 12.88 -1.79
C PRO A 186 -7.83 12.24 -2.96
N PHE A 187 -6.58 11.89 -2.76
CA PHE A 187 -5.75 11.25 -3.78
C PHE A 187 -4.95 10.08 -3.20
N LEU A 188 -4.62 9.10 -4.05
CA LEU A 188 -3.87 7.91 -3.66
C LEU A 188 -2.37 8.16 -3.85
N VAL A 189 -1.59 7.70 -2.88
CA VAL A 189 -0.13 7.68 -2.94
C VAL A 189 0.36 6.28 -2.69
N THR A 190 1.25 5.80 -3.54
CA THR A 190 1.84 4.46 -3.46
C THR A 190 3.36 4.57 -3.41
N VAL A 191 3.99 3.80 -2.53
CA VAL A 191 5.43 3.77 -2.30
C VAL A 191 5.96 2.41 -2.72
N TRP A 192 6.98 2.41 -3.56
CA TRP A 192 7.54 1.23 -4.20
C TRP A 192 9.04 1.13 -3.94
N GLN A 193 9.54 -0.10 -3.94
CA GLN A 193 10.96 -0.39 -3.87
C GLN A 193 11.33 -1.40 -4.94
N LYS A 194 12.43 -1.13 -5.65
CA LYS A 194 13.03 -2.08 -6.56
C LYS A 194 13.67 -3.22 -5.75
N GLN A 195 13.26 -4.44 -6.03
CA GLN A 195 13.91 -5.64 -5.55
C GLN A 195 15.22 -5.81 -6.33
N ASN A 196 16.34 -5.75 -5.63
CA ASN A 196 17.61 -6.18 -6.20
C ASN A 196 17.59 -7.70 -6.29
N HIS A 197 17.07 -8.25 -7.39
CA HIS A 197 17.49 -9.58 -7.78
C HIS A 197 18.95 -9.46 -8.19
N SER A 198 19.87 -9.71 -7.25
CA SER A 198 21.22 -10.10 -7.63
C SER A 198 21.07 -11.27 -8.62
N PRO A 199 21.68 -11.22 -9.81
CA PRO A 199 21.72 -12.40 -10.64
C PRO A 199 22.38 -13.50 -9.80
N VAL A 200 21.63 -14.55 -9.49
CA VAL A 200 22.22 -15.79 -9.02
C VAL A 200 23.10 -16.25 -10.15
N ASN A 201 24.41 -16.00 -10.03
CA ASN A 201 25.41 -16.62 -10.86
C ASN A 201 25.30 -18.13 -10.62
N HIS A 202 24.48 -18.82 -11.42
CA HIS A 202 24.66 -20.23 -11.67
C HIS A 202 25.92 -20.39 -12.52
N GLY A 203 27.06 -20.24 -11.85
CA GLY A 203 28.38 -20.55 -12.35
C GLY A 203 29.01 -21.59 -11.46
N GLU A 204 28.65 -22.85 -11.66
CA GLU A 204 29.45 -24.03 -11.34
C GLU A 204 29.16 -25.00 -12.51
N GLY A 205 30.10 -25.41 -13.35
CA GLY A 205 31.51 -25.72 -13.08
C GLY A 205 31.69 -27.20 -13.35
#